data_AF-A0A5K1IWR4-F1
#
_entry.id   AF-A0A5K1IWR4-F1
#
_cell.length_a   1.000
_cell.length_b   1.000
_cell.length_c   1.000
_cell.angle_alpha   90.00
_cell.angle_beta   90.00
_cell.angle_gamma   90.00
#
_symmetry.space_group_name_H-M   'P 1'
#
loop_
_entity.id
_entity.type
_entity.pdbx_description
1 polymer ?
#
loop_
_entity_poly.entity_id
_entity_poly.type
_entity_poly.pdbx_seq_one_letter_code
_entity_poly.pdbx_strand_id
1 'polypeptide(L)' 'MAVVRLRTQPNILLILCDQLRGDCLGYAGHPDVKTPFLDTLATEGTFFELGG' A
#
# COMPACT_ATOMS: atom_id res chain seq x y z
N MET A 1 8.58 -0.59 34.79
CA MET A 1 7.58 -0.80 33.72
C MET A 1 7.27 0.54 33.09
N ALA A 2 7.28 0.65 31.76
CA ALA A 2 6.83 1.85 31.04
C ALA A 2 5.38 1.63 30.58
N VAL A 3 4.50 2.61 30.83
CA VAL A 3 3.14 2.62 30.30
C VAL A 3 3.19 3.28 28.93
N VAL A 4 2.95 2.50 27.87
CA VAL A 4 2.77 3.04 26.51
C VAL A 4 1.38 3.66 26.44
N ARG A 5 1.30 4.96 26.16
CA ARG A 5 0.04 5.65 25.95
C ARG A 5 -0.39 5.43 24.49
N LEU A 6 -1.47 4.70 24.28
CA LEU A 6 -2.09 4.62 22.95
C LEU A 6 -2.67 5.99 22.60
N ARG A 7 -2.18 6.60 21.52
CA ARG A 7 -2.79 7.82 20.97
C ARG A 7 -4.08 7.42 20.25
N THR A 8 -5.17 8.12 20.53
CA THR A 8 -6.46 7.93 19.84
C THR A 8 -6.47 8.50 18.43
N GLN A 9 -5.48 9.34 18.10
CA GLN A 9 -5.29 9.89 16.76
C GLN A 9 -4.31 8.98 16.00
N PRO A 10 -4.68 8.46 14.82
CA PRO A 10 -3.80 7.64 14.01
C PRO A 10 -2.63 8.48 13.46
N ASN A 11 -1.49 7.83 13.24
CA ASN A 11 -0.40 8.43 12.47
C ASN A 11 -0.70 8.24 10.97
N ILE A 12 -0.35 9.23 10.16
CA ILE A 12 -0.53 9.18 8.71
C ILE A 12 0.86 9.13 8.05
N LEU A 13 1.09 8.14 7.20
CA LEU A 13 2.28 8.01 6.36
C LEU A 13 1.84 8.04 4.90
N LEU A 14 2.27 9.05 4.15
CA LEU A 14 2.03 9.16 2.71
C LEU A 14 3.30 8.80 1.95
N ILE A 15 3.23 7.74 1.14
CA ILE A 15 4.30 7.30 0.26
C ILE A 15 3.88 7.63 -1.18
N LEU A 16 4.70 8.39 -1.89
CA LEU A 16 4.45 8.79 -3.28
C LEU A 16 5.57 8.24 -4.16
N CYS A 17 5.21 7.57 -5.24
CA CYS A 17 6.13 7.15 -6.29
C CYS A 17 5.89 8.02 -7.53
N ASP A 18 6.94 8.61 -8.08
CA ASP A 18 6.85 9.31 -9.36
C ASP A 18 6.76 8.28 -10.50
N GLN A 19 5.93 8.57 -11.49
CA GLN A 19 5.72 7.77 -12.71
C GLN A 19 5.31 6.29 -12.51
N LEU A 20 4.81 5.90 -11.32
CA LEU A 20 4.31 4.54 -11.11
C LEU A 20 2.92 4.38 -11.75
N ARG A 21 2.85 3.70 -12.89
CA ARG A 21 1.59 3.38 -13.57
C ARG A 21 0.79 2.36 -12.74
N GLY A 22 -0.53 2.51 -12.68
CA GLY A 22 -1.40 1.69 -11.81
C GLY A 22 -1.43 0.18 -12.12
N ASP A 23 -1.17 -0.20 -13.37
CA ASP A 23 -1.06 -1.59 -13.83
C ASP A 23 0.37 -2.16 -13.68
N CYS A 24 1.37 -1.36 -13.31
CA CYS A 24 2.73 -1.81 -13.02
C CYS A 24 2.86 -2.27 -11.55
N LEU A 25 1.92 -3.10 -11.10
CA LEU A 25 1.89 -3.70 -9.77
C LEU A 25 1.66 -5.20 -9.89
N GLY A 26 2.37 -5.98 -9.08
CA GLY A 26 2.15 -7.44 -8.97
C GLY A 26 0.71 -7.76 -8.57
N TYR A 27 0.17 -7.02 -7.59
CA TYR A 27 -1.23 -7.13 -7.17
C TYR A 27 -2.24 -6.81 -8.29
N ALA A 28 -1.89 -5.95 -9.24
CA ALA A 28 -2.71 -5.64 -10.42
C ALA A 28 -2.59 -6.71 -11.53
N GLY A 29 -1.86 -7.80 -11.30
CA GLY A 29 -1.71 -8.91 -12.24
C GLY A 29 -0.63 -8.72 -13.31
N HIS A 30 0.29 -7.76 -13.13
CA HIS A 30 1.39 -7.57 -14.07
C HIS A 30 2.27 -8.84 -14.15
N PRO A 31 2.60 -9.36 -15.35
CA PRO A 31 3.26 -10.67 -15.50
C PRO A 31 4.67 -10.71 -14.90
N ASP A 32 5.44 -9.63 -15.03
CA ASP A 32 6.87 -9.62 -14.65
C ASP A 32 7.23 -8.71 -13.46
N VAL A 33 6.36 -7.77 -13.08
CA VAL A 33 6.66 -6.77 -12.05
C VAL A 33 6.45 -7.40 -10.68
N LYS A 34 7.47 -7.28 -9.82
CA LYS A 34 7.46 -7.81 -8.45
C LYS A 34 7.43 -6.67 -7.46
N THR A 35 6.29 -6.49 -6.79
CA THR A 35 6.08 -5.45 -5.79
C THR A 35 5.61 -6.04 -4.45
N PRO A 36 6.29 -7.06 -3.89
CA PRO A 36 5.76 -7.87 -2.79
C PRO A 36 5.30 -7.05 -1.58
N PHE A 37 5.99 -5.94 -1.27
CA PHE A 37 5.61 -5.05 -0.17
C PHE A 37 4.37 -4.21 -0.46
N LEU A 38 4.22 -3.71 -1.70
CA LEU A 38 2.99 -3.01 -2.09
C LEU A 38 1.83 -4.00 -2.22
N ASP A 39 2.10 -5.23 -2.64
CA ASP A 39 1.11 -6.29 -2.75
C ASP A 39 0.57 -6.68 -1.35
N THR A 40 1.45 -6.72 -0.34
CA THR A 40 1.02 -6.89 1.07
C THR A 40 0.14 -5.73 1.52
N LEU A 41 0.52 -4.47 1.24
CA LEU A 41 -0.30 -3.31 1.60
C LEU A 41 -1.67 -3.31 0.90
N ALA A 42 -1.73 -3.74 -0.36
CA ALA A 42 -2.98 -3.86 -1.11
C ALA A 42 -3.87 -4.99 -0.56
N THR A 43 -3.28 -6.11 -0.13
CA THR A 43 -3.99 -7.27 0.46
C THR A 43 -4.52 -6.96 1.87
N GLU A 44 -3.74 -6.27 2.69
CA GLU A 44 -4.10 -5.91 4.07
C GLU A 44 -4.99 -4.66 4.16
N GLY A 45 -5.04 -3.88 3.08
CA GLY A 45 -5.73 -2.60 3.01
C GLY A 45 -6.83 -2.56 1.95
N THR A 46 -6.91 -1.43 1.27
CA THR A 46 -7.86 -1.21 0.17
C THR A 46 -7.07 -0.81 -1.07
N PHE A 47 -7.20 -1.60 -2.13
CA PHE A 47 -6.68 -1.28 -3.44
C PHE A 47 -7.74 -0.52 -4.25
N PHE A 48 -7.38 0.64 -4.81
CA PHE A 48 -8.26 1.44 -5.66
C PHE A 48 -7.90 1.18 -7.12
N GLU A 49 -8.74 0.42 -7.81
CA GLU A 49 -8.59 0.17 -9.25
C GLU A 49 -9.24 1.28 -10.08
N LEU A 50 -8.64 1.57 -11.24
CA LEU A 50 -9.29 2.39 -12.26
C LEU A 50 -10.31 1.48 -12.95
N GLY A 51 -11.57 1.54 -12.51
CA GLY A 51 -12.66 0.69 -12.99
C GLY A 51 -12.68 0.57 -14.52
N GLY A 52 -12.78 -0.67 -15.00
CA GLY A 52 -13.11 -0.99 -16.39
C GLY A 52 -14.61 -0.97 -16.64
#